data_AF-A0AAV1MC19-F1
#
_entry.id   AF-A0AAV1MC19-F1
#
_cell.length_a   1.000
_cell.length_b   1.000
_cell.length_c   1.000
_cell.angle_alpha   90.00
_cell.angle_beta   90.00
_cell.angle_gamma   90.00
#
_symmetry.space_group_name_H-M   'P 1'
#
loop_
_entity.id
_entity.type
_entity.pdbx_description
1 polymer ?
#
loop_
_entity_poly.entity_id
_entity_poly.type
_entity_poly.pdbx_seq_one_letter_code
_entity_poly.pdbx_strand_id
1 'polypeptide(L)'
;MIDLTTMKYDIKMNHENGKGSMCAQDVENLYNWEADPNMFKNLHQIAGEGYQEMYGIGYRLRKTFKDLLKSLGDKDYKIRPAYGAWIENGVKGFVEGFGNTSMIIQKSNADYDIIAPYEACSFYRNEVRYNQETFAESYKYQNSSEFLAVKHRIQKRTGADFTLSNRNITALYDLCRFTSSGLNNELSPWCAIFNKEDFQVIEYEGDLRHFYRNGYGNPLNEIFGRIPLADLLESFKTAKNGKGKKLTVYFTHATMMDMVYSALGLFKDQIPLNGTFRNPERKWRSSKIAPFAANLIVTLNRFVIKQRLF
;
A
#
# COMPACT_ATOMS: atom_id res chain seq x y z
N MET A 1 12.59 -17.22 14.68
CA MET A 1 12.68 -16.13 13.68
C MET A 1 13.90 -16.43 12.83
N ILE A 2 13.88 -16.22 11.51
CA ILE A 2 15.08 -16.45 10.67
C ILE A 2 16.12 -15.37 11.01
N ASP A 3 17.35 -15.77 11.26
CA ASP A 3 18.49 -14.85 11.30
C ASP A 3 19.00 -14.64 9.88
N LEU A 4 19.06 -13.38 9.43
CA LEU A 4 19.42 -13.04 8.05
C LEU A 4 20.89 -13.33 7.76
N THR A 5 21.77 -13.13 8.74
CA THR A 5 23.21 -13.38 8.59
C THR A 5 23.46 -14.86 8.39
N THR A 6 22.86 -15.69 9.24
CA THR A 6 22.93 -17.15 9.15
C THR A 6 22.33 -17.64 7.83
N MET A 7 21.13 -17.15 7.45
CA MET A 7 20.48 -17.62 6.22
C MET A 7 21.28 -17.29 4.96
N LYS A 8 21.92 -16.11 4.88
CA LYS A 8 22.79 -15.78 3.75
C LYS A 8 23.99 -16.73 3.65
N TYR A 9 24.61 -17.02 4.79
CA TYR A 9 25.74 -17.95 4.87
C TYR A 9 25.32 -19.36 4.46
N ASP A 10 24.19 -19.85 4.97
CA ASP A 10 23.65 -21.17 4.66
C ASP A 10 23.33 -21.31 3.17
N ILE A 11 22.71 -20.29 2.55
CA ILE A 11 22.43 -20.30 1.11
C ILE A 11 23.72 -20.44 0.29
N LYS A 12 24.77 -19.69 0.66
CA LYS A 12 26.07 -19.77 -0.01
C LYS A 12 26.71 -21.15 0.16
N MET A 13 26.77 -21.65 1.39
CA MET A 13 27.32 -22.98 1.68
C MET A 13 26.54 -24.10 0.97
N ASN A 14 25.20 -23.99 0.92
CA ASN A 14 24.38 -24.96 0.20
C ASN A 14 24.71 -24.96 -1.29
N HIS A 15 24.83 -23.78 -1.91
CA HIS A 15 25.20 -23.65 -3.31
C HIS A 15 26.58 -24.27 -3.62
N GLU A 16 27.60 -23.96 -2.79
CA GLU A 16 28.96 -24.51 -2.94
C GLU A 16 29.00 -26.04 -2.79
N ASN A 17 28.10 -26.61 -1.98
CA ASN A 17 27.93 -28.06 -1.82
C ASN A 17 27.03 -28.71 -2.89
N GLY A 18 26.67 -27.98 -3.96
CA GLY A 18 25.82 -28.48 -5.05
C GLY A 18 24.34 -28.67 -4.65
N LYS A 19 23.90 -28.06 -3.55
CA LYS A 19 22.48 -28.00 -3.15
C LYS A 19 21.86 -26.68 -3.63
N GLY A 20 20.55 -26.69 -3.83
CA GLY A 20 19.85 -25.51 -4.32
C GLY A 20 19.84 -25.41 -5.85
N SER A 21 19.26 -24.32 -6.36
CA SER A 21 19.20 -24.06 -7.81
C SER A 21 19.33 -22.57 -8.17
N MET A 22 19.75 -21.74 -7.22
CA MET A 22 20.13 -20.36 -7.51
C MET A 22 21.41 -20.32 -8.35
N CYS A 23 21.54 -19.33 -9.24
CA CYS A 23 22.77 -19.14 -9.99
C CYS A 23 23.85 -18.51 -9.11
N ALA A 24 25.12 -18.67 -9.48
CA ALA A 24 26.25 -18.14 -8.71
C ALA A 24 26.12 -16.62 -8.45
N GLN A 25 25.70 -15.86 -9.47
CA GLN A 25 25.54 -14.40 -9.34
C GLN A 25 24.48 -14.01 -8.30
N ASP A 26 23.32 -14.68 -8.30
CA ASP A 26 22.25 -14.40 -7.32
C ASP A 26 22.72 -14.74 -5.90
N VAL A 27 23.47 -15.82 -5.74
CA VAL A 27 24.04 -16.25 -4.45
C VAL A 27 25.07 -15.23 -3.95
N GLU A 28 25.97 -14.75 -4.82
CA GLU A 28 26.95 -13.72 -4.48
C GLU A 28 26.28 -12.39 -4.12
N ASN A 29 25.30 -11.95 -4.91
CA ASN A 29 24.55 -10.73 -4.65
C ASN A 29 23.83 -10.81 -3.29
N LEU A 30 23.19 -11.95 -3.00
CA LEU A 30 22.50 -12.19 -1.73
C LEU A 30 23.50 -12.24 -0.57
N TYR A 31 24.64 -12.90 -0.73
CA TYR A 31 25.69 -13.00 0.28
C TYR A 31 26.38 -11.65 0.57
N ASN A 32 26.53 -10.79 -0.42
CA ASN A 32 27.13 -9.46 -0.28
C ASN A 32 26.11 -8.37 0.10
N TRP A 33 24.81 -8.67 0.08
CA TRP A 33 23.78 -7.69 0.40
C TRP A 33 23.89 -7.20 1.85
N GLU A 34 24.01 -5.90 2.07
CA GLU A 34 23.99 -5.32 3.41
C GLU A 34 22.68 -4.59 3.68
N ALA A 35 22.14 -4.80 4.88
CA ALA A 35 20.98 -4.05 5.34
C ALA A 35 21.36 -2.58 5.56
N ASP A 36 20.56 -1.65 5.02
CA ASP A 36 20.63 -0.25 5.46
C ASP A 36 20.35 -0.20 6.98
N PRO A 37 21.32 0.24 7.80
CA PRO A 37 21.14 0.30 9.25
C PRO A 37 19.96 1.17 9.68
N ASN A 38 19.54 2.14 8.87
CA ASN A 38 18.42 3.02 9.18
C ASN A 38 17.07 2.32 9.00
N MET A 39 16.97 1.33 8.12
CA MET A 39 15.74 0.61 7.83
C MET A 39 15.17 -0.07 9.07
N PHE A 40 16.03 -0.63 9.93
CA PHE A 40 15.62 -1.36 11.13
C PHE A 40 15.66 -0.52 12.41
N LYS A 41 16.33 0.65 12.40
CA LYS A 41 16.41 1.54 13.57
C LYS A 41 15.22 2.50 13.67
N ASN A 42 14.80 3.05 12.54
CA ASN A 42 13.79 4.10 12.48
C ASN A 42 12.43 3.54 12.01
N LEU A 43 11.88 2.62 12.80
CA LEU A 43 10.55 2.06 12.53
C LEU A 43 9.52 3.21 12.45
N HIS A 44 8.54 3.07 11.55
CA HIS A 44 7.48 4.06 11.33
C HIS A 44 7.96 5.42 10.77
N GLN A 45 9.12 5.46 10.11
CA GLN A 45 9.52 6.61 9.28
C GLN A 45 9.22 6.38 7.81
N ILE A 46 9.03 7.49 7.08
CA ILE A 46 8.96 7.43 5.62
C ILE A 46 10.36 7.16 5.05
N ALA A 47 10.47 6.23 4.11
CA ALA A 47 11.71 6.02 3.38
C ALA A 47 12.03 7.22 2.46
N GLY A 48 13.29 7.42 2.11
CA GLY A 48 13.70 8.46 1.17
C GLY A 48 12.94 8.38 -0.15
N GLU A 49 12.71 7.16 -0.66
CA GLU A 49 11.91 6.95 -1.86
C GLU A 49 10.46 7.41 -1.69
N GLY A 50 9.81 7.04 -0.58
CA GLY A 50 8.45 7.47 -0.30
C GLY A 50 8.32 9.00 -0.22
N TYR A 51 9.36 9.69 0.28
CA TYR A 51 9.41 11.15 0.27
C TYR A 51 9.48 11.71 -1.16
N GLN A 52 10.32 11.12 -2.02
CA GLN A 52 10.44 11.49 -3.43
C GLN A 52 9.15 11.19 -4.22
N GLU A 53 8.45 10.11 -3.90
CA GLU A 53 7.13 9.82 -4.48
C GLU A 53 6.11 10.90 -4.13
N MET A 54 6.06 11.32 -2.86
CA MET A 54 5.20 12.42 -2.42
C MET A 54 5.56 13.74 -3.12
N TYR A 55 6.85 14.06 -3.22
CA TYR A 55 7.35 15.19 -4.01
C TYR A 55 6.86 15.13 -5.46
N GLY A 56 7.05 13.98 -6.11
CA GLY A 56 6.62 13.78 -7.49
C GLY A 56 5.11 13.97 -7.68
N ILE A 57 4.30 13.50 -6.73
CA ILE A 57 2.84 13.70 -6.74
C ILE A 57 2.51 15.20 -6.63
N GLY A 58 3.10 15.91 -5.67
CA GLY A 58 2.88 17.36 -5.50
C GLY A 58 3.27 18.16 -6.74
N TYR A 59 4.42 17.84 -7.32
CA TYR A 59 4.91 18.45 -8.56
C TYR A 59 3.95 18.22 -9.72
N ARG A 60 3.58 16.96 -9.99
CA ARG A 60 2.68 16.61 -11.09
C ARG A 60 1.31 17.25 -10.89
N LEU A 61 0.77 17.27 -9.68
CA LEU A 61 -0.52 17.87 -9.39
C LEU A 61 -0.54 19.36 -9.75
N ARG A 62 0.47 20.13 -9.32
CA ARG A 62 0.57 21.57 -9.66
C ARG A 62 0.74 21.80 -11.15
N LYS A 63 1.50 20.95 -11.84
CA LYS A 63 1.71 21.05 -13.29
C LYS A 63 0.43 20.73 -14.08
N THR A 64 -0.29 19.68 -13.69
CA THR A 64 -1.53 19.25 -14.34
C THR A 64 -2.63 20.30 -14.21
N PHE A 65 -2.81 20.88 -13.01
CA PHE A 65 -3.85 21.88 -12.74
C PHE A 65 -3.29 23.29 -12.61
N LYS A 66 -2.33 23.65 -13.47
CA LYS A 66 -1.57 24.91 -13.38
C LYS A 66 -2.45 26.13 -13.23
N ASP A 67 -3.55 26.23 -14.00
CA ASP A 67 -4.39 27.42 -14.03
C ASP A 67 -5.27 27.54 -12.78
N LEU A 68 -5.72 26.40 -12.24
CA LEU A 68 -6.48 26.32 -10.99
C LEU A 68 -5.60 26.60 -9.77
N LEU A 69 -4.34 26.13 -9.80
CA LEU A 69 -3.45 26.06 -8.64
C LEU A 69 -2.31 27.11 -8.66
N LYS A 70 -2.25 28.00 -9.66
CA LYS A 70 -1.20 29.02 -9.79
C LYS A 70 -1.11 29.96 -8.60
N SER A 71 -2.26 30.35 -8.06
CA SER A 71 -2.38 31.34 -6.98
C SER A 71 -3.43 30.86 -5.99
N LEU A 72 -2.96 30.25 -4.90
CA LEU A 72 -3.78 29.78 -3.80
C LEU A 72 -3.53 30.68 -2.58
N GLY A 73 -4.57 31.33 -2.08
CA GLY A 73 -4.56 31.91 -0.74
C GLY A 73 -4.86 30.86 0.32
N ASP A 74 -4.63 31.16 1.60
CA ASP A 74 -4.83 30.21 2.72
C ASP A 74 -6.26 29.64 2.82
N LYS A 75 -7.25 30.37 2.30
CA LYS A 75 -8.65 29.91 2.26
C LYS A 75 -8.94 28.98 1.08
N ASP A 76 -8.12 29.01 0.03
CA ASP A 76 -8.34 28.26 -1.22
C ASP A 76 -7.99 26.78 -1.10
N TYR A 77 -7.25 26.37 -0.07
CA TYR A 77 -6.83 24.98 0.07
C TYR A 77 -7.05 24.40 1.47
N LYS A 78 -6.92 23.08 1.55
CA LYS A 78 -6.85 22.27 2.77
C LYS A 78 -5.84 21.15 2.53
N ILE A 79 -4.85 21.04 3.39
CA ILE A 79 -3.92 19.90 3.42
C ILE A 79 -4.03 19.30 4.81
N ARG A 80 -4.42 18.04 4.91
CA ARG A 80 -4.66 17.37 6.21
C ARG A 80 -4.09 15.95 6.20
N PRO A 81 -3.07 15.67 7.01
CA PRO A 81 -2.59 14.31 7.27
C PRO A 81 -3.39 13.61 8.35
N ALA A 82 -3.57 12.30 8.19
CA ALA A 82 -3.89 11.40 9.28
C ALA A 82 -2.72 11.35 10.28
N TYR A 83 -3.00 10.93 11.51
CA TYR A 83 -1.99 10.83 12.55
C TYR A 83 -0.94 9.77 12.22
N GLY A 84 0.34 10.15 12.26
CA GLY A 84 1.48 9.25 12.06
C GLY A 84 2.68 9.95 11.46
N ALA A 85 3.87 9.74 12.04
CA ALA A 85 5.09 10.46 11.66
C ALA A 85 5.46 10.30 10.17
N TRP A 86 5.31 9.10 9.61
CA TRP A 86 5.59 8.86 8.18
C TRP A 86 4.61 9.60 7.26
N ILE A 87 3.34 9.77 7.66
CA ILE A 87 2.34 10.51 6.89
C ILE A 87 2.66 12.00 6.95
N GLU A 88 2.88 12.52 8.16
CA GLU A 88 3.21 13.93 8.38
C GLU A 88 4.51 14.34 7.66
N ASN A 89 5.52 13.47 7.67
CA ASN A 89 6.74 13.68 6.89
C ASN A 89 6.51 13.55 5.38
N GLY A 90 5.65 12.63 4.94
CA GLY A 90 5.23 12.54 3.53
C GLY A 90 4.55 13.81 3.02
N VAL A 91 3.74 14.48 3.84
CA VAL A 91 3.12 15.77 3.47
C VAL A 91 4.17 16.83 3.16
N LYS A 92 5.28 16.86 3.90
CA LYS A 92 6.38 17.81 3.64
C LYS A 92 6.94 17.60 2.24
N GLY A 93 7.21 16.36 1.84
CA GLY A 93 7.65 16.02 0.49
C GLY A 93 6.66 16.48 -0.57
N PHE A 94 5.36 16.24 -0.37
CA PHE A 94 4.34 16.73 -1.28
C PHE A 94 4.32 18.26 -1.40
N VAL A 95 4.40 19.00 -0.30
CA VAL A 95 4.34 20.47 -0.31
C VAL A 95 5.60 21.07 -0.94
N GLU A 96 6.76 20.46 -0.73
CA GLU A 96 8.00 20.79 -1.44
C GLU A 96 7.89 20.56 -2.94
N GLY A 97 7.37 19.41 -3.36
CA GLY A 97 7.14 19.09 -4.77
C GLY A 97 6.09 20.00 -5.41
N PHE A 98 5.06 20.37 -4.64
CA PHE A 98 4.10 21.39 -5.01
C PHE A 98 4.78 22.76 -5.19
N GLY A 99 5.97 22.99 -4.63
CA GLY A 99 6.76 24.21 -4.81
C GLY A 99 6.21 25.41 -4.03
N ASN A 100 5.63 25.15 -2.86
CA ASN A 100 5.25 26.18 -1.89
C ASN A 100 5.34 25.63 -0.46
N THR A 101 6.53 25.64 0.13
CA THR A 101 6.80 25.15 1.50
C THR A 101 6.10 25.96 2.60
N SER A 102 5.54 27.12 2.27
CA SER A 102 4.76 27.94 3.20
C SER A 102 3.28 27.54 3.29
N MET A 103 2.83 26.52 2.55
CA MET A 103 1.45 26.04 2.68
C MET A 103 1.16 25.51 4.09
N ILE A 104 0.05 25.95 4.64
CA ILE A 104 -0.40 25.56 5.99
C ILE A 104 -0.88 24.11 5.95
N ILE A 105 -0.18 23.26 6.69
CA ILE A 105 -0.58 21.87 6.93
C ILE A 105 -1.46 21.86 8.19
N GLN A 106 -2.68 21.34 8.10
CA GLN A 106 -3.54 21.19 9.27
C GLN A 106 -2.94 20.16 10.23
N LYS A 107 -3.11 20.40 11.53
CA LYS A 107 -2.71 19.44 12.55
C LYS A 107 -3.47 18.11 12.36
N SER A 108 -2.75 17.00 12.46
CA SER A 108 -3.33 15.66 12.49
C SER A 108 -4.23 15.51 13.72
N ASN A 109 -5.26 14.66 13.61
CA ASN A 109 -6.11 14.27 14.73
C ASN A 109 -5.90 12.78 15.02
N ALA A 110 -5.53 12.44 16.25
CA ALA A 110 -5.36 11.06 16.69
C ALA A 110 -6.70 10.41 17.11
N ASP A 111 -7.74 11.22 17.31
CA ASP A 111 -9.08 10.76 17.68
C ASP A 111 -9.94 10.48 16.43
N TYR A 112 -11.25 10.72 16.52
CA TYR A 112 -12.15 10.57 15.38
C TYR A 112 -11.78 11.56 14.26
N ASP A 113 -11.26 11.01 13.16
CA ASP A 113 -10.90 11.77 11.95
C ASP A 113 -11.61 11.19 10.73
N ILE A 114 -12.15 12.05 9.87
CA ILE A 114 -12.86 11.65 8.65
C ILE A 114 -11.96 10.91 7.66
N ILE A 115 -10.64 11.08 7.78
CA ILE A 115 -9.64 10.42 6.93
C ILE A 115 -9.09 9.12 7.53
N ALA A 116 -9.45 8.77 8.77
CA ALA A 116 -9.10 7.48 9.39
C ALA A 116 -10.10 7.08 10.50
N PRO A 117 -11.42 7.10 10.25
CA PRO A 117 -12.44 6.95 11.30
C PRO A 117 -12.40 5.56 11.96
N TYR A 118 -11.88 4.56 11.26
CA TYR A 118 -11.72 3.19 11.75
C TYR A 118 -10.69 3.06 12.88
N GLU A 119 -9.73 3.99 13.00
CA GLU A 119 -8.71 3.98 14.06
C GLU A 119 -9.32 4.26 15.45
N ALA A 120 -10.34 5.12 15.51
CA ALA A 120 -11.05 5.47 16.74
C ALA A 120 -12.18 4.48 17.10
N CYS A 121 -12.62 3.63 16.17
CA CYS A 121 -13.73 2.71 16.39
C CYS A 121 -13.27 1.45 17.15
N SER A 122 -13.61 1.35 18.44
CA SER A 122 -13.26 0.20 19.29
C SER A 122 -13.79 -1.13 18.75
N PHE A 123 -15.05 -1.14 18.28
CA PHE A 123 -15.65 -2.33 17.68
C PHE A 123 -14.86 -2.81 16.47
N TYR A 124 -14.54 -1.92 15.53
CA TYR A 124 -13.76 -2.31 14.35
C TYR A 124 -12.36 -2.83 14.73
N ARG A 125 -11.69 -2.19 15.69
CA ARG A 125 -10.37 -2.66 16.16
C ARG A 125 -10.45 -4.07 16.72
N ASN A 126 -11.42 -4.33 17.58
CA ASN A 126 -11.52 -5.61 18.30
C ASN A 126 -12.09 -6.72 17.41
N GLU A 127 -13.20 -6.46 16.73
CA GLU A 127 -13.97 -7.48 16.00
C GLU A 127 -13.47 -7.71 14.57
N VAL A 128 -12.66 -6.79 14.02
CA VAL A 128 -12.15 -6.89 12.65
C VAL A 128 -10.63 -6.84 12.59
N ARG A 129 -10.00 -5.73 13.02
CA ARG A 129 -8.55 -5.52 12.81
C ARG A 129 -7.69 -6.53 13.56
N TYR A 130 -8.03 -6.82 14.81
CA TYR A 130 -7.28 -7.71 15.70
C TYR A 130 -7.93 -9.10 15.86
N ASN A 131 -9.11 -9.30 15.28
CA ASN A 131 -9.79 -10.59 15.29
C ASN A 131 -9.13 -11.55 14.29
N GLN A 132 -8.66 -12.69 14.78
CA GLN A 132 -8.04 -13.71 13.94
C GLN A 132 -9.02 -14.32 12.92
N GLU A 133 -10.31 -14.38 13.24
CA GLU A 133 -11.36 -14.90 12.35
C GLU A 133 -11.52 -14.06 11.09
N THR A 134 -11.18 -12.77 11.14
CA THR A 134 -11.15 -11.90 9.94
C THR A 134 -10.14 -12.41 8.90
N PHE A 135 -9.12 -13.16 9.32
CA PHE A 135 -8.08 -13.70 8.44
C PHE A 135 -8.25 -15.20 8.16
N ALA A 136 -9.38 -15.80 8.50
CA ALA A 136 -9.62 -17.24 8.36
C ALA A 136 -9.37 -17.75 6.93
N GLU A 137 -9.87 -17.05 5.90
CA GLU A 137 -9.63 -17.44 4.51
C GLU A 137 -8.15 -17.31 4.11
N SER A 138 -7.42 -16.34 4.67
CA SER A 138 -5.98 -16.22 4.48
C SER A 138 -5.24 -17.42 5.08
N TYR A 139 -5.60 -17.81 6.30
CA TYR A 139 -5.02 -18.98 6.97
C TYR A 139 -5.36 -20.29 6.25
N LYS A 140 -6.60 -20.42 5.76
CA LYS A 140 -7.01 -21.52 4.90
C LYS A 140 -6.15 -21.58 3.63
N TYR A 141 -5.93 -20.43 2.99
CA TYR A 141 -5.12 -20.34 1.78
C TYR A 141 -3.65 -20.72 1.99
N GLN A 142 -3.07 -20.37 3.14
CA GLN A 142 -1.71 -20.77 3.49
C GLN A 142 -1.52 -22.30 3.63
N ASN A 143 -2.63 -23.07 3.72
CA ASN A 143 -2.65 -24.53 3.72
C ASN A 143 -3.02 -25.13 2.35
N SER A 144 -3.27 -24.31 1.33
CA SER A 144 -3.55 -24.77 -0.03
C SER A 144 -2.32 -25.44 -0.66
N SER A 145 -2.55 -26.30 -1.64
CA SER A 145 -1.48 -26.98 -2.39
C SER A 145 -0.54 -25.99 -3.09
N GLU A 146 -1.06 -24.88 -3.62
CA GLU A 146 -0.22 -23.87 -4.29
C GLU A 146 0.69 -23.11 -3.31
N PHE A 147 0.19 -22.76 -2.11
CA PHE A 147 1.02 -22.09 -1.10
C PHE A 147 2.07 -23.04 -0.50
N LEU A 148 1.72 -24.32 -0.29
CA LEU A 148 2.68 -25.34 0.12
C LEU A 148 3.74 -25.57 -0.97
N ALA A 149 3.36 -25.52 -2.25
CA ALA A 149 4.31 -25.60 -3.35
C ALA A 149 5.29 -24.42 -3.37
N VAL A 150 4.87 -23.20 -2.99
CA VAL A 150 5.78 -22.05 -2.82
C VAL A 150 6.85 -22.36 -1.78
N LYS A 151 6.46 -22.85 -0.59
CA LYS A 151 7.43 -23.21 0.47
C LYS A 151 8.46 -24.22 -0.03
N HIS A 152 7.97 -25.29 -0.68
CA HIS A 152 8.83 -26.33 -1.20
C HIS A 152 9.77 -25.82 -2.30
N ARG A 153 9.28 -24.95 -3.21
CA ARG A 153 10.12 -24.33 -4.24
C ARG A 153 11.20 -23.46 -3.65
N ILE A 154 10.87 -22.61 -2.68
CA ILE A 154 11.86 -21.74 -2.02
C ILE A 154 12.90 -22.60 -1.29
N GLN A 155 12.46 -23.59 -0.51
CA GLN A 155 13.35 -24.52 0.18
C GLN A 155 14.30 -25.25 -0.79
N LYS A 156 13.76 -25.80 -1.88
CA LYS A 156 14.57 -26.45 -2.93
C LYS A 156 15.50 -25.47 -3.63
N ARG A 157 15.08 -24.21 -3.80
CA ARG A 157 15.88 -23.18 -4.50
C ARG A 157 17.06 -22.72 -3.66
N THR A 158 16.88 -22.53 -2.36
CA THR A 158 17.91 -22.13 -1.40
C THR A 158 18.77 -23.30 -0.90
N GLY A 159 18.34 -24.54 -1.12
CA GLY A 159 19.02 -25.74 -0.61
C GLY A 159 18.82 -25.97 0.90
N ALA A 160 17.87 -25.26 1.53
CA ALA A 160 17.60 -25.36 2.95
C ALA A 160 17.09 -26.77 3.34
N ASP A 161 17.60 -27.28 4.46
CA ASP A 161 17.28 -28.60 5.01
C ASP A 161 16.16 -28.56 6.08
N PHE A 162 15.61 -27.37 6.35
CA PHE A 162 14.49 -27.17 7.26
C PHE A 162 13.22 -26.72 6.53
N THR A 163 12.08 -27.05 7.14
CA THR A 163 10.76 -26.65 6.62
C THR A 163 10.49 -25.16 6.90
N LEU A 164 10.15 -24.40 5.85
CA LEU A 164 9.75 -23.00 5.98
C LEU A 164 8.33 -22.87 6.54
N SER A 165 8.17 -22.15 7.65
CA SER A 165 6.85 -21.78 8.18
C SER A 165 6.19 -20.66 7.37
N ASN A 166 4.87 -20.46 7.52
CA ASN A 166 4.16 -19.33 6.89
C ASN A 166 4.81 -17.98 7.24
N ARG A 167 5.22 -17.82 8.51
CA ARG A 167 5.91 -16.62 8.98
C ARG A 167 7.26 -16.42 8.30
N ASN A 168 7.97 -17.50 7.96
CA ASN A 168 9.22 -17.40 7.19
C ASN A 168 8.96 -16.89 5.77
N ILE A 169 7.94 -17.42 5.09
CA ILE A 169 7.57 -16.95 3.74
C ILE A 169 7.19 -15.48 3.76
N THR A 170 6.34 -15.06 4.70
CA THR A 170 5.95 -13.64 4.84
C THR A 170 7.17 -12.76 5.11
N ALA A 171 8.05 -13.15 6.04
CA ALA A 171 9.24 -12.37 6.38
C ALA A 171 10.21 -12.23 5.20
N LEU A 172 10.43 -13.31 4.43
CA LEU A 172 11.29 -13.28 3.25
C LEU A 172 10.69 -12.45 2.11
N TYR A 173 9.38 -12.54 1.92
CA TYR A 173 8.66 -11.71 0.96
C TYR A 173 8.72 -10.23 1.34
N ASP A 174 8.51 -9.92 2.62
CA ASP A 174 8.65 -8.59 3.19
C ASP A 174 10.07 -8.05 2.99
N LEU A 175 11.08 -8.86 3.29
CA LEU A 175 12.47 -8.48 3.09
C LEU A 175 12.73 -8.12 1.62
N CYS A 176 12.33 -8.96 0.67
CA CYS A 176 12.44 -8.67 -0.76
C CYS A 176 11.77 -7.34 -1.12
N ARG A 177 10.50 -7.13 -0.76
CA ARG A 177 9.74 -5.95 -1.22
C ARG A 177 10.12 -4.65 -0.52
N PHE A 178 10.52 -4.70 0.76
CA PHE A 178 10.92 -3.50 1.52
C PHE A 178 12.37 -3.07 1.25
N THR A 179 13.20 -3.95 0.69
CA THR A 179 14.59 -3.65 0.32
C THR A 179 14.79 -3.51 -1.19
N SER A 180 13.70 -3.52 -1.96
CA SER A 180 13.73 -3.18 -3.38
C SER A 180 13.50 -1.67 -3.57
N SER A 181 14.11 -1.08 -4.58
CA SER A 181 13.93 0.31 -4.97
C SER A 181 12.94 0.42 -6.13
N GLY A 182 11.83 1.13 -5.90
CA GLY A 182 10.88 1.43 -6.96
C GLY A 182 11.38 2.52 -7.90
N LEU A 183 12.17 3.47 -7.38
CA LEU A 183 12.68 4.61 -8.15
C LEU A 183 13.84 4.24 -9.07
N ASN A 184 14.75 3.39 -8.61
CA ASN A 184 15.90 2.94 -9.39
C ASN A 184 15.59 1.68 -10.21
N ASN A 185 14.38 1.12 -10.07
CA ASN A 185 13.99 -0.15 -10.66
C ASN A 185 14.98 -1.28 -10.29
N GLU A 186 15.41 -1.28 -9.03
CA GLU A 186 16.40 -2.22 -8.50
C GLU A 186 15.71 -3.19 -7.55
N LEU A 187 15.79 -4.48 -7.85
CA LEU A 187 15.24 -5.52 -6.98
C LEU A 187 16.25 -5.87 -5.90
N SER A 188 15.73 -6.11 -4.70
CA SER A 188 16.52 -6.71 -3.63
C SER A 188 17.10 -8.05 -4.08
N PRO A 189 18.37 -8.36 -3.75
CA PRO A 189 18.92 -9.71 -3.94
C PRO A 189 18.09 -10.81 -3.28
N TRP A 190 17.35 -10.50 -2.21
CA TRP A 190 16.43 -11.44 -1.57
C TRP A 190 15.24 -11.83 -2.44
N CYS A 191 14.90 -11.04 -3.45
CA CYS A 191 13.85 -11.42 -4.40
C CYS A 191 14.24 -12.62 -5.27
N ALA A 192 15.54 -12.91 -5.43
CA ALA A 192 16.03 -14.00 -6.27
C ALA A 192 15.66 -15.41 -5.74
N ILE A 193 15.25 -15.53 -4.48
CA ILE A 193 14.79 -16.81 -3.90
C ILE A 193 13.36 -17.18 -4.34
N PHE A 194 12.63 -16.23 -4.94
CA PHE A 194 11.27 -16.40 -5.44
C PHE A 194 11.26 -16.45 -6.97
N ASN A 195 10.29 -17.14 -7.54
CA ASN A 195 9.92 -16.98 -8.95
C ASN A 195 8.62 -16.16 -9.09
N LYS A 196 8.24 -15.84 -10.33
CA LYS A 196 7.04 -15.05 -10.63
C LYS A 196 5.76 -15.67 -10.08
N GLU A 197 5.61 -16.99 -10.15
CA GLU A 197 4.42 -17.69 -9.65
C GLU A 197 4.36 -17.62 -8.12
N ASP A 198 5.50 -17.71 -7.43
CA ASP A 198 5.57 -17.56 -5.98
C ASP A 198 5.02 -16.20 -5.55
N PHE A 199 5.40 -15.13 -6.24
CA PHE A 199 4.87 -13.79 -5.98
C PHE A 199 3.36 -13.70 -6.18
N GLN A 200 2.80 -14.34 -7.21
CA GLN A 200 1.34 -14.30 -7.45
C GLN A 200 0.54 -15.04 -6.38
N VAL A 201 1.08 -16.16 -5.88
CA VAL A 201 0.47 -16.93 -4.78
C VAL A 201 0.53 -16.12 -3.49
N ILE A 202 1.69 -15.55 -3.15
CA ILE A 202 1.86 -14.74 -1.93
C ILE A 202 1.02 -13.44 -2.02
N GLU A 203 0.94 -12.82 -3.20
CA GLU A 203 0.07 -11.65 -3.45
C GLU A 203 -1.38 -11.97 -3.12
N TYR A 204 -1.88 -13.14 -3.53
CA TYR A 204 -3.27 -13.51 -3.25
C TYR A 204 -3.55 -13.74 -1.76
N GLU A 205 -2.58 -14.27 -1.01
CA GLU A 205 -2.68 -14.31 0.46
C GLU A 205 -2.84 -12.91 1.03
N GLY A 206 -2.02 -11.96 0.59
CA GLY A 206 -2.14 -10.55 0.97
C GLY A 206 -3.49 -9.93 0.57
N ASP A 207 -4.00 -10.27 -0.60
CA ASP A 207 -5.31 -9.84 -1.09
C ASP A 207 -6.45 -10.33 -0.20
N LEU A 208 -6.42 -11.60 0.25
CA LEU A 208 -7.39 -12.12 1.20
C LEU A 208 -7.38 -11.33 2.51
N ARG A 209 -6.19 -11.04 3.05
CA ARG A 209 -6.07 -10.22 4.28
C ARG A 209 -6.67 -8.84 4.09
N HIS A 210 -6.36 -8.16 2.98
CA HIS A 210 -6.88 -6.83 2.69
C HIS A 210 -8.38 -6.84 2.40
N PHE A 211 -8.87 -7.83 1.65
CA PHE A 211 -10.28 -7.97 1.28
C PHE A 211 -11.17 -8.11 2.52
N TYR A 212 -10.80 -9.00 3.45
CA TYR A 212 -11.59 -9.26 4.64
C TYR A 212 -11.42 -8.20 5.73
N ARG A 213 -10.22 -7.62 5.88
CA ARG A 213 -9.98 -6.56 6.87
C ARG A 213 -10.55 -5.22 6.42
N ASN A 214 -10.21 -4.78 5.20
CA ASN A 214 -10.41 -3.40 4.74
C ASN A 214 -11.37 -3.27 3.54
N GLY A 215 -11.70 -4.37 2.87
CA GLY A 215 -12.49 -4.40 1.64
C GLY A 215 -13.90 -4.94 1.82
N TYR A 216 -14.42 -5.59 0.78
CA TYR A 216 -15.79 -6.12 0.73
C TYR A 216 -16.07 -7.31 1.65
N GLY A 217 -15.07 -7.89 2.31
CA GLY A 217 -15.29 -8.98 3.25
C GLY A 217 -15.90 -8.55 4.59
N ASN A 218 -15.99 -7.24 4.86
CA ASN A 218 -16.71 -6.71 6.02
C ASN A 218 -17.55 -5.47 5.64
N PRO A 219 -18.86 -5.43 5.93
CA PRO A 219 -19.74 -4.32 5.55
C PRO A 219 -19.41 -2.99 6.24
N LEU A 220 -18.71 -3.02 7.38
CA LEU A 220 -18.25 -1.78 8.05
C LEU A 220 -17.30 -0.97 7.16
N ASN A 221 -16.55 -1.64 6.29
CA ASN A 221 -15.58 -0.98 5.41
C ASN A 221 -16.26 -0.03 4.43
N GLU A 222 -17.40 -0.44 3.86
CA GLU A 222 -18.21 0.45 3.03
C GLU A 222 -18.77 1.64 3.84
N ILE A 223 -19.16 1.41 5.10
CA ILE A 223 -19.66 2.48 5.98
C ILE A 223 -18.55 3.51 6.27
N PHE A 224 -17.35 3.05 6.64
CA PHE A 224 -16.22 3.95 6.88
C PHE A 224 -15.80 4.68 5.61
N GLY A 225 -15.79 4.02 4.46
CA GLY A 225 -15.47 4.63 3.16
C GLY A 225 -16.42 5.75 2.75
N ARG A 226 -17.70 5.70 3.17
CA ARG A 226 -18.69 6.76 2.90
C ARG A 226 -18.38 8.08 3.62
N ILE A 227 -17.65 8.06 4.74
CA ILE A 227 -17.36 9.26 5.54
C ILE A 227 -16.54 10.30 4.75
N PRO A 228 -15.34 9.98 4.23
CA PRO A 228 -14.59 10.94 3.41
C PRO A 228 -15.28 11.24 2.08
N LEU A 229 -16.10 10.32 1.53
CA LEU A 229 -16.90 10.60 0.32
C LEU A 229 -18.02 11.62 0.58
N ALA A 230 -18.61 11.63 1.77
CA ALA A 230 -19.58 12.64 2.17
C ALA A 230 -18.92 14.02 2.28
N ASP A 231 -17.72 14.12 2.86
CA ASP A 231 -16.92 15.36 2.90
C ASP A 231 -16.54 15.84 1.49
N LEU A 232 -16.16 14.93 0.58
CA LEU A 232 -15.90 15.24 -0.82
C LEU A 232 -17.15 15.82 -1.51
N LEU A 233 -18.30 15.17 -1.35
CA LEU A 233 -19.56 15.62 -1.94
C LEU A 233 -19.95 17.01 -1.44
N GLU A 234 -19.82 17.25 -0.13
CA GLU A 234 -20.13 18.55 0.47
C GLU A 234 -19.15 19.65 0.02
N SER A 235 -17.87 19.30 -0.11
CA SER A 235 -16.84 20.18 -0.68
C SER A 235 -17.20 20.58 -2.11
N PHE A 236 -17.66 19.65 -2.95
CA PHE A 236 -18.09 19.93 -4.31
C PHE A 236 -19.36 20.78 -4.37
N LYS A 237 -20.35 20.54 -3.51
CA LYS A 237 -21.53 21.41 -3.40
C LYS A 237 -21.16 22.83 -3.02
N THR A 238 -20.26 22.98 -2.04
CA THR A 238 -19.78 24.29 -1.58
C THR A 238 -18.99 25.01 -2.68
N ALA A 239 -18.14 24.29 -3.43
CA ALA A 239 -17.41 24.82 -4.57
C ALA A 239 -18.35 25.25 -5.72
N LYS A 240 -19.37 24.46 -6.02
CA LYS A 240 -20.40 24.80 -7.01
C LYS A 240 -21.10 26.12 -6.67
N ASN A 241 -21.30 26.39 -5.39
CA ASN A 241 -21.91 27.63 -4.87
C ASN A 241 -20.92 28.81 -4.76
N GLY A 242 -19.70 28.68 -5.28
CA GLY A 242 -18.69 29.74 -5.29
C GLY A 242 -18.00 30.00 -3.96
N LYS A 243 -18.18 29.13 -2.95
CA LYS A 243 -17.62 29.28 -1.59
C LYS A 243 -16.62 28.19 -1.21
N GLY A 244 -16.32 27.27 -2.11
CA GLY A 244 -15.49 26.10 -1.83
C GLY A 244 -14.00 26.32 -2.07
N LYS A 245 -13.21 25.37 -1.58
CA LYS A 245 -11.77 25.30 -1.79
C LYS A 245 -11.46 24.86 -3.22
N LYS A 246 -10.38 25.39 -3.79
CA LYS A 246 -9.82 24.95 -5.07
C LYS A 246 -9.06 23.63 -4.94
N LEU A 247 -8.50 23.35 -3.77
CA LEU A 247 -7.70 22.16 -3.51
C LEU A 247 -7.96 21.59 -2.11
N THR A 248 -8.37 20.33 -2.02
CA THR A 248 -8.41 19.59 -0.75
C THR A 248 -7.55 18.35 -0.91
N VAL A 249 -6.56 18.17 -0.03
CA VAL A 249 -5.64 17.03 -0.02
C VAL A 249 -5.71 16.35 1.33
N TYR A 250 -5.98 15.05 1.30
CA TYR A 250 -5.97 14.17 2.46
C TYR A 250 -4.84 13.16 2.30
N PHE A 251 -4.02 13.01 3.35
CA PHE A 251 -3.05 11.93 3.44
C PHE A 251 -3.55 10.92 4.45
N THR A 252 -3.64 9.66 4.05
CA THR A 252 -4.23 8.58 4.86
C THR A 252 -3.47 7.27 4.62
N HIS A 253 -4.03 6.16 5.11
CA HIS A 253 -3.47 4.82 5.02
C HIS A 253 -4.12 4.02 3.88
N ALA A 254 -3.43 2.98 3.43
CA ALA A 254 -3.98 1.98 2.50
C ALA A 254 -5.35 1.45 2.95
N THR A 255 -5.55 1.24 4.26
CA THR A 255 -6.84 0.83 4.83
C THR A 255 -7.98 1.79 4.50
N MET A 256 -7.77 3.11 4.60
CA MET A 256 -8.81 4.07 4.23
C MET A 256 -9.07 4.06 2.73
N MET A 257 -8.02 3.92 1.92
CA MET A 257 -8.16 3.85 0.46
C MET A 257 -9.00 2.62 0.05
N ASP A 258 -8.70 1.44 0.59
CA ASP A 258 -9.45 0.20 0.40
C ASP A 258 -10.95 0.38 0.75
N MET A 259 -11.24 1.05 1.87
CA MET A 259 -12.60 1.36 2.32
C MET A 259 -13.32 2.34 1.38
N VAL A 260 -12.64 3.40 0.92
CA VAL A 260 -13.18 4.36 -0.06
C VAL A 260 -13.52 3.68 -1.38
N TYR A 261 -12.62 2.83 -1.89
CA TYR A 261 -12.90 2.05 -3.10
C TYR A 261 -14.10 1.13 -2.91
N SER A 262 -14.20 0.50 -1.73
CA SER A 262 -15.33 -0.36 -1.38
C SER A 262 -16.65 0.41 -1.42
N ALA A 263 -16.70 1.58 -0.79
CA ALA A 263 -17.86 2.47 -0.77
C ALA A 263 -18.24 3.01 -2.17
N LEU A 264 -17.28 3.17 -3.08
CA LEU A 264 -17.52 3.56 -4.48
C LEU A 264 -17.97 2.38 -5.36
N GLY A 265 -17.95 1.14 -4.87
CA GLY A 265 -18.27 -0.04 -5.67
C GLY A 265 -17.15 -0.46 -6.65
N LEU A 266 -15.92 0.04 -6.45
CA LEU A 266 -14.78 -0.25 -7.34
C LEU A 266 -14.10 -1.57 -6.99
N PHE A 267 -13.58 -2.24 -8.02
CA PHE A 267 -12.83 -3.52 -7.87
C PHE A 267 -13.62 -4.64 -7.18
N LYS A 268 -14.95 -4.58 -7.20
CA LYS A 268 -15.82 -5.60 -6.60
C LYS A 268 -15.91 -6.86 -7.47
N ASP A 269 -15.43 -7.96 -6.92
CA ASP A 269 -15.61 -9.29 -7.50
C ASP A 269 -17.06 -9.77 -7.40
N GLN A 270 -17.51 -10.54 -8.40
CA GLN A 270 -18.85 -11.15 -8.38
C GLN A 270 -18.94 -12.27 -7.35
N ILE A 271 -17.86 -13.06 -7.24
CA ILE A 271 -17.70 -14.11 -6.24
C ILE A 271 -16.65 -13.59 -5.26
N PRO A 272 -16.95 -13.53 -3.94
CA PRO A 272 -15.98 -13.12 -2.94
C PRO A 272 -14.69 -13.96 -3.02
N LEU A 273 -13.56 -13.32 -2.73
CA LEU A 273 -12.27 -14.00 -2.63
C LEU A 273 -12.37 -15.06 -1.53
N ASN A 274 -11.75 -16.22 -1.73
CA ASN A 274 -11.71 -17.29 -0.75
C ASN A 274 -10.36 -18.01 -0.78
N GLY A 275 -10.01 -18.68 0.31
CA GLY A 275 -8.76 -19.38 0.51
C GLY A 275 -8.71 -20.79 -0.04
N THR A 276 -9.73 -21.24 -0.78
CA THR A 276 -9.73 -22.59 -1.40
C THR A 276 -8.97 -22.58 -2.72
N PHE A 277 -9.19 -21.56 -3.55
CA PHE A 277 -8.53 -21.40 -4.83
C PHE A 277 -8.35 -19.91 -5.15
N ARG A 278 -7.20 -19.58 -5.74
CA ARG A 278 -6.93 -18.25 -6.27
C ARG A 278 -7.68 -18.04 -7.59
N ASN A 279 -8.48 -16.98 -7.68
CA ASN A 279 -9.01 -16.51 -8.96
C ASN A 279 -7.96 -15.63 -9.67
N PRO A 280 -7.39 -16.08 -10.81
CA PRO A 280 -6.42 -15.29 -11.56
C PRO A 280 -7.03 -14.08 -12.26
N GLU A 281 -8.35 -13.96 -12.37
CA GLU A 281 -9.08 -12.84 -12.97
C GLU A 281 -9.75 -11.92 -11.94
N ARG A 282 -9.41 -12.09 -10.64
CA ARG A 282 -9.96 -11.26 -9.57
C ARG A 282 -9.70 -9.77 -9.83
N LYS A 283 -10.68 -8.95 -9.47
CA LYS A 283 -10.62 -7.50 -9.52
C LYS A 283 -9.94 -6.92 -8.28
N TRP A 284 -10.22 -7.49 -7.10
CA TRP A 284 -9.57 -7.07 -5.86
C TRP A 284 -8.11 -7.52 -5.82
N ARG A 285 -7.20 -6.57 -6.01
CA ARG A 285 -5.74 -6.77 -5.94
C ARG A 285 -5.10 -5.64 -5.16
N SER A 286 -4.79 -5.90 -3.88
CA SER A 286 -4.20 -4.95 -2.94
C SER A 286 -2.93 -4.30 -3.51
N SER A 287 -2.08 -5.07 -4.19
CA SER A 287 -0.86 -4.62 -4.87
C SER A 287 -1.10 -3.58 -5.99
N LYS A 288 -2.31 -3.54 -6.56
CA LYS A 288 -2.69 -2.62 -7.64
C LYS A 288 -3.53 -1.45 -7.15
N ILE A 289 -4.38 -1.68 -6.14
CA ILE A 289 -5.32 -0.67 -5.65
C ILE A 289 -4.70 0.21 -4.55
N ALA A 290 -3.85 -0.36 -3.70
CA ALA A 290 -3.23 0.32 -2.56
C ALA A 290 -1.71 0.06 -2.44
N PRO A 291 -0.90 0.24 -3.51
CA PRO A 291 0.56 0.27 -3.40
C PRO A 291 1.04 1.47 -2.55
N PHE A 292 2.34 1.56 -2.30
CA PHE A 292 2.92 2.79 -1.74
C PHE A 292 2.54 4.01 -2.59
N ALA A 293 2.31 5.13 -1.92
CA ALA A 293 1.86 6.38 -2.54
C ALA A 293 0.56 6.29 -3.38
N ALA A 294 -0.25 5.23 -3.22
CA ALA A 294 -1.56 5.13 -3.86
C ALA A 294 -2.40 6.38 -3.56
N ASN A 295 -3.05 6.91 -4.60
CA ASN A 295 -3.81 8.16 -4.51
C ASN A 295 -5.05 8.10 -5.40
N LEU A 296 -6.08 8.83 -4.98
CA LEU A 296 -7.33 9.04 -5.71
C LEU A 296 -7.51 10.55 -5.91
N ILE A 297 -7.59 10.98 -7.17
CA ILE A 297 -7.83 12.39 -7.54
C ILE A 297 -9.22 12.49 -8.15
N VAL A 298 -10.08 13.31 -7.57
CA VAL A 298 -11.42 13.60 -8.08
C VAL A 298 -11.50 15.07 -8.45
N THR A 299 -12.03 15.38 -9.64
CA THR A 299 -12.12 16.76 -10.14
C THR A 299 -13.58 17.16 -10.40
N LEU A 300 -13.93 18.38 -10.04
CA LEU A 300 -15.21 18.99 -10.38
C LEU A 300 -15.02 19.90 -11.60
N ASN A 301 -15.65 19.55 -12.71
CA ASN A 301 -15.55 20.28 -13.97
C ASN A 301 -16.87 20.99 -14.30
N ARG A 302 -16.78 22.21 -14.86
CA ARG A 302 -17.92 22.93 -15.42
C ARG A 302 -17.83 22.88 -16.94
N PHE A 303 -18.83 22.26 -17.58
CA PHE A 303 -18.96 22.28 -19.03
C PHE A 303 -19.91 23.41 -19.44
N VAL A 304 -19.48 24.26 -20.37
CA VAL A 304 -20.34 25.29 -20.97
C VAL A 304 -20.80 24.77 -22.33
N ILE A 305 -22.08 24.43 -22.44
CA ILE A 305 -22.69 24.05 -23.71
C ILE A 305 -22.92 25.34 -24.51
N LYS A 306 -22.08 25.60 -25.52
CA LYS A 306 -22.35 26.66 -26.49
C LYS A 306 -23.48 26.17 -27.41
N GLN A 307 -24.70 26.64 -27.21
CA GLN A 307 -25.73 26.52 -28.25
C GLN A 307 -25.24 27.30 -29.47
N ARG A 308 -24.99 26.59 -30.59
CA ARG A 308 -24.86 27.24 -31.89
C ARG A 308 -26.25 27.76 -32.24
N LEU A 309 -26.43 29.08 -32.17
CA LEU A 309 -27.52 29.75 -32.87
C LEU A 309 -27.26 29.51 -34.36
N PHE A 310 -28.19 28.81 -35.01
CA PHE A 310 -28.26 28.71 -36.47
C PHE A 310 -28.75 30.03 -37.06
#